data_AF-A0A2D3VY33-F1
#
_entry.id   AF-A0A2D3VY33-F1
#
_cell.length_a   1.000
_cell.length_b   1.000
_cell.length_c   1.000
_cell.angle_alpha   90.00
_cell.angle_beta   90.00
_cell.angle_gamma   90.00
#
_symmetry.space_group_name_H-M   'P 1'
#
loop_
_entity.id
_entity.type
_entity.pdbx_description
1 polymer ?
#
loop_
_entity_poly.entity_id
_entity_poly.type
_entity_poly.pdbx_seq_one_letter_code
_entity_poly.pdbx_strand_id
1 'polypeptide(L)' 'IVEALLEEGKNLGVKKIFTLTYVKGFFESLGFKEIPKESLPAHKIWADCIKCKHFPVCDEVALIQTI' A
#
# COMPACT_ATOMS: atom_id res chain seq x y z
N ILE A 1 -13.87 4.22 7.37
CA ILE A 1 -13.67 4.13 5.90
C ILE A 1 -12.67 3.05 5.54
N VAL A 2 -11.42 3.09 6.04
CA VAL A 2 -10.41 2.07 5.70
C VAL A 2 -10.85 0.66 6.06
N GLU A 3 -11.45 0.46 7.24
CA GLU A 3 -12.02 -0.84 7.64
C GLU A 3 -13.10 -1.34 6.68
N ALA A 4 -13.97 -0.46 6.19
CA ALA A 4 -14.99 -0.83 5.20
C ALA A 4 -14.34 -1.24 3.85
N LEU A 5 -13.27 -0.57 3.43
CA LEU A 5 -12.50 -0.95 2.24
C LEU A 5 -11.76 -2.27 2.42
N LEU A 6 -11.25 -2.55 3.62
CA LEU A 6 -10.65 -3.86 3.95
C LEU A 6 -11.71 -4.97 3.88
N GLU A 7 -12.90 -4.72 4.40
CA GLU A 7 -14.01 -5.67 4.38
C GLU A 7 -14.55 -5.89 2.95
N GLU A 8 -14.65 -4.83 2.14
CA GLU A 8 -14.98 -4.93 0.72
C GLU A 8 -13.92 -5.73 -0.05
N GLY A 9 -12.63 -5.48 0.22
CA GLY A 9 -11.53 -6.27 -0.33
C GLY A 9 -11.63 -7.75 0.02
N LYS A 10 -11.99 -8.08 1.26
CA LYS A 10 -12.27 -9.47 1.68
C LYS A 10 -13.43 -10.07 0.89
N ASN A 11 -14.53 -9.34 0.75
CA ASN A 11 -15.70 -9.77 -0.03
C ASN A 11 -15.36 -9.99 -1.52
N LEU A 12 -14.42 -9.21 -2.06
CA LEU A 12 -13.90 -9.37 -3.43
C LEU A 12 -12.87 -10.51 -3.56
N GLY A 13 -12.52 -11.20 -2.47
CA GLY A 13 -11.51 -12.28 -2.48
C GLY A 13 -10.07 -11.79 -2.61
N VAL A 14 -9.82 -10.52 -2.28
CA VAL A 14 -8.46 -9.94 -2.28
C VAL A 14 -7.68 -10.51 -1.10
N LYS A 15 -6.53 -11.14 -1.38
CA LYS A 15 -5.68 -11.76 -0.35
C LYS A 15 -4.70 -10.78 0.31
N LYS A 16 -4.38 -9.68 -0.40
CA LYS A 16 -3.36 -8.72 0.03
C LYS A 16 -3.77 -7.32 -0.41
N ILE A 17 -3.75 -6.39 0.52
CA ILE A 17 -4.00 -4.97 0.29
C ILE A 17 -2.71 -4.22 0.59
N PHE A 18 -2.33 -3.31 -0.30
CA PHE A 18 -1.17 -2.44 -0.11
C PHE A 18 -1.59 -0.98 -0.19
N THR A 19 -0.84 -0.09 0.45
CA THR A 19 -1.08 1.34 0.43
C THR A 19 0.25 2.11 0.48
N LEU A 20 0.26 3.28 -0.15
CA LEU A 20 1.35 4.25 -0.10
C LEU A 20 0.83 5.45 0.72
N THR A 21 1.53 5.80 1.79
CA THR A 21 1.09 6.90 2.66
C THR A 21 2.25 7.56 3.37
N TYR A 22 2.06 8.80 3.81
CA TYR A 22 2.99 9.49 4.71
C TYR A 22 2.69 9.20 6.19
N VAL A 23 1.49 8.69 6.51
CA VAL A 23 1.00 8.53 7.88
C VAL A 23 1.08 7.06 8.32
N LYS A 24 2.31 6.55 8.48
CA LYS A 24 2.60 5.15 8.82
C LYS A 24 1.80 4.64 10.03
N GLY A 25 1.86 5.37 11.15
CA GLY A 25 1.31 4.91 12.43
C GLY A 25 -0.21 4.67 12.43
N PHE A 26 -0.94 5.37 11.56
CA PHE A 26 -2.39 5.16 11.39
C PHE A 26 -2.67 3.77 10.81
N PHE A 27 -1.95 3.38 9.76
CA PHE A 27 -2.14 2.09 9.11
C PHE A 27 -1.52 0.94 9.90
N GLU A 28 -0.41 1.16 10.61
CA GLU A 28 0.14 0.15 11.53
C GLU A 28 -0.88 -0.23 12.62
N SER A 29 -1.63 0.74 13.15
CA SER A 29 -2.70 0.48 14.11
C SER A 29 -3.85 -0.35 13.54
N LEU A 30 -4.02 -0.36 12.21
CA LEU A 30 -5.02 -1.17 11.50
C LEU A 30 -4.51 -2.58 11.14
N GLY A 31 -3.24 -2.89 11.43
CA GLY A 31 -2.63 -4.19 11.13
C GLY A 31 -1.81 -4.23 9.85
N PHE A 32 -1.58 -3.09 9.19
CA PHE A 32 -0.64 -3.01 8.09
C PHE A 32 0.80 -3.12 8.59
N LYS A 33 1.65 -3.73 7.78
CA LYS A 33 3.09 -3.84 8.01
C LYS A 33 3.84 -3.08 6.95
N GLU A 34 4.83 -2.32 7.37
CA GLU A 34 5.73 -1.65 6.44
C GLU A 34 6.50 -2.68 5.62
N ILE A 35 6.58 -2.44 4.32
CA ILE A 35 7.38 -3.23 3.39
C ILE A 35 8.24 -2.31 2.54
N PRO A 36 9.39 -2.79 2.06
CA PRO A 36 10.21 -2.00 1.16
C PRO A 36 9.46 -1.85 -0.19
N LYS A 37 9.57 -0.67 -0.81
CA LYS A 37 8.85 -0.34 -2.05
C LYS A 37 9.14 -1.31 -3.21
N GLU A 38 10.31 -1.94 -3.19
CA GLU A 38 10.71 -3.02 -4.10
C GLU A 38 9.83 -4.28 -4.01
N SER A 39 9.20 -4.53 -2.87
CA SER A 39 8.28 -5.66 -2.67
C SER A 39 6.88 -5.40 -3.27
N LEU A 40 6.59 -4.18 -3.71
CA LEU A 40 5.35 -3.88 -4.40
C LEU A 40 5.36 -4.53 -5.79
N PRO A 41 4.20 -5.00 -6.28
CA PRO A 41 4.12 -5.64 -7.59
C PRO A 41 4.57 -4.69 -8.70
N ALA A 42 5.77 -4.96 -9.23
CA ALA A 42 6.44 -4.13 -10.23
C ALA A 42 5.55 -3.89 -11.46
N HIS A 43 4.78 -4.90 -11.87
CA HIS A 43 3.88 -4.80 -13.02
C HIS A 43 2.72 -3.78 -12.83
N LYS A 44 2.32 -3.44 -11.60
CA LYS A 44 1.23 -2.48 -11.36
C LYS A 44 1.72 -1.11 -10.90
N ILE A 45 2.72 -1.05 -10.04
CA ILE A 45 3.07 0.21 -9.34
C ILE A 45 4.27 0.90 -9.97
N TRP A 46 5.26 0.17 -10.49
CA TRP A 46 6.45 0.80 -11.05
C TRP A 46 6.16 1.63 -12.31
N ALA A 47 5.20 1.20 -13.14
CA ALA A 47 4.82 1.94 -14.34
C ALA A 47 4.21 3.32 -14.02
N ASP A 48 3.56 3.45 -12.87
CA ASP A 48 2.97 4.70 -12.38
C ASP A 48 4.01 5.52 -11.57
N CYS A 49 4.78 4.85 -10.70
CA CYS A 49 5.85 5.47 -9.94
C CYS A 49 6.94 6.09 -10.84
N ILE A 50 7.35 5.45 -11.93
CA ILE A 50 8.39 6.00 -12.82
C ILE A 50 7.95 7.29 -13.54
N LYS A 51 6.63 7.50 -13.65
CA LYS A 51 6.04 8.72 -14.21
C LYS A 51 5.76 9.78 -13.14
N CYS A 52 5.91 9.44 -11.86
CA CYS A 52 5.66 10.37 -10.76
C CYS A 52 6.79 11.39 -10.66
N LYS A 53 6.42 12.68 -10.55
CA LYS A 53 7.36 13.80 -10.39
C LYS A 53 8.24 13.70 -9.12
N HIS A 54 7.80 12.93 -8.12
CA HIS A 54 8.52 12.73 -6.88
C HIS A 54 9.45 11.51 -6.93
N PHE A 55 9.41 10.72 -8.00
CA PHE A 55 10.36 9.63 -8.18
C PHE A 55 11.74 10.20 -8.55
N PRO A 56 12.84 9.75 -7.93
CA PRO A 56 12.99 8.63 -6.98
C PRO A 56 12.91 9.01 -5.49
N VAL A 57 12.78 10.30 -5.15
CA VAL A 57 12.77 10.84 -3.76
C VAL A 57 11.38 10.88 -3.13
N CYS A 58 10.53 9.90 -3.42
CA CYS A 58 9.20 9.82 -2.82
C CYS A 58 9.34 9.45 -1.34
N ASP A 59 8.85 10.30 -0.44
CA ASP A 59 8.87 10.10 1.01
C ASP A 59 7.71 9.22 1.54
N GLU A 60 6.84 8.71 0.67
CA GLU A 60 5.73 7.83 1.07
C GLU A 60 6.27 6.48 1.55
N VAL A 61 5.69 5.91 2.61
CA VAL A 61 5.98 4.55 3.03
C VAL A 61 5.02 3.57 2.38
N ALA A 62 5.54 2.39 2.01
CA ALA A 62 4.73 1.30 1.49
C ALA A 62 4.32 0.36 2.62
N LEU A 63 3.03 0.11 2.72
CA LEU A 63 2.42 -0.71 3.75
C LEU A 63 1.60 -1.81 3.10
N ILE A 64 1.62 -3.00 3.69
CA ILE A 64 0.84 -4.16 3.22
C ILE A 64 0.11 -4.82 4.38
N GLN A 65 -1.10 -5.28 4.10
CA GLN A 65 -1.88 -6.11 5.00
C GLN A 65 -2.38 -7.35 4.25
N THR A 66 -2.25 -8.50 4.89
CA THR A 66 -2.84 -9.76 4.43
C THR A 66 -4.18 -9.92 5.14
N ILE A 67 -5.25 -10.12 4.39
CA ILE A 67 -6.63 -10.26 4.87
C ILE A 67 -7.23 -11.61 4.50
#